data_AF-A0A4Q4VD40-F1
#
_entry.id   AF-A0A4Q4VD40-F1
#
_cell.length_a   1.000
_cell.length_b   1.000
_cell.length_c   1.000
_cell.angle_alpha   90.00
_cell.angle_beta   90.00
_cell.angle_gamma   90.00
#
_symmetry.space_group_name_H-M   'P 1'
#
loop_
_entity.id
_entity.type
_entity.pdbx_description
1 polymer ?
#
loop_
_entity_poly.entity_id
_entity_poly.type
_entity_poly.pdbx_seq_one_letter_code
_entity_poly.pdbx_strand_id
1 'polypeptide(L)'
;MLATMLYSIATLFLASTAMFGAKGFAATIKPSAHGPSPSTAAHTETAVPMMFTGALRVGGPNVTYNGTLQSIVKQIRAQNPHYPFRNRTTVPITSDSSTKSGDTGVGRSDTTGAIRSDKAHNAHDNNVFCGIGGDGWADKDAIMEAITYLRDLTGACYAFPGPGFCGRISCSYNSAVWWCNDKPKIANYPCSFFADFVQTITNECSDQWQKQTQGQAFSEDESYNVMVGRDWC
;
A
#
# COMPACT_ATOMS: atom_id res chain seq x y z
N MET A 1 -80.60 -13.47 -42.91
CA MET A 1 -80.97 -12.41 -41.95
C MET A 1 -79.66 -11.75 -41.50
N LEU A 2 -79.10 -10.81 -42.27
CA LEU A 2 -79.29 -9.35 -42.21
C LEU A 2 -78.79 -8.68 -40.92
N ALA A 3 -77.59 -8.10 -40.97
CA ALA A 3 -77.12 -6.89 -40.25
C ALA A 3 -75.70 -6.52 -40.77
N THR A 4 -75.56 -5.59 -41.73
CA THR A 4 -75.16 -4.17 -41.53
C THR A 4 -73.80 -3.99 -40.81
N MET A 5 -72.72 -3.71 -41.55
CA MET A 5 -72.11 -2.38 -41.78
C MET A 5 -71.53 -1.73 -40.53
N LEU A 6 -70.22 -1.45 -40.53
CA LEU A 6 -69.66 -0.12 -40.19
C LEU A 6 -68.16 -0.05 -40.53
N TYR A 7 -67.83 0.94 -41.36
CA TYR A 7 -66.50 1.45 -41.66
C TYR A 7 -65.80 1.96 -40.39
N SER A 8 -64.49 1.77 -40.29
CA SER A 8 -63.62 2.73 -39.60
C SER A 8 -62.20 2.71 -40.18
N ILE A 9 -61.83 3.89 -40.67
CA ILE A 9 -60.56 4.25 -41.29
C ILE A 9 -59.55 4.41 -40.16
N ALA A 10 -58.54 3.55 -40.09
CA ALA A 10 -57.40 3.77 -39.20
C ALA A 10 -56.37 4.63 -39.95
N THR A 11 -56.24 5.87 -39.49
CA THR A 11 -55.35 6.91 -39.95
C THR A 11 -53.87 6.54 -39.78
N LEU A 12 -53.10 6.68 -40.87
CA LEU A 12 -51.64 6.71 -40.84
C LEU A 12 -51.18 7.95 -40.07
N PHE A 13 -50.57 7.76 -38.90
CA PHE A 13 -49.72 8.79 -38.30
C PHE A 13 -48.28 8.59 -38.76
N LEU A 14 -47.86 9.40 -39.74
CA LEU A 14 -46.45 9.62 -40.05
C LEU A 14 -45.84 10.45 -38.92
N ALA A 15 -45.14 9.81 -38.00
CA ALA A 15 -44.27 10.51 -37.07
C ALA A 15 -42.97 10.88 -37.81
N SER A 16 -42.90 12.11 -38.31
CA SER A 16 -41.64 12.71 -38.75
C SER A 16 -40.77 12.99 -37.53
N THR A 17 -39.72 12.19 -37.32
CA THR A 17 -38.63 12.56 -36.41
C THR A 17 -37.61 13.39 -37.18
N ALA A 18 -37.57 14.68 -36.89
CA ALA A 18 -36.50 15.57 -37.32
C ALA A 18 -35.21 15.16 -36.59
N MET A 19 -34.22 14.68 -37.33
CA MET A 19 -32.86 14.46 -36.82
C MET A 19 -32.19 15.82 -36.60
N PHE A 20 -32.30 16.37 -35.39
CA PHE A 20 -31.43 17.47 -34.98
C PHE A 20 -30.01 16.94 -34.80
N GLY A 21 -29.16 17.20 -35.80
CA GLY A 21 -27.73 16.97 -35.70
C GLY A 21 -27.10 17.90 -34.68
N ALA A 22 -27.03 17.46 -33.42
CA ALA A 22 -26.12 18.04 -32.45
C ALA A 22 -24.70 17.65 -32.86
N LYS A 23 -23.96 18.58 -33.47
CA LYS A 23 -22.50 18.51 -33.53
C LYS A 23 -21.98 18.69 -32.10
N GLY A 24 -22.02 17.61 -31.32
CA GLY A 24 -21.23 17.52 -30.10
C GLY A 24 -19.77 17.58 -30.51
N PHE A 25 -19.06 18.62 -30.06
CA PHE A 25 -17.61 18.56 -30.00
C PHE A 25 -17.28 17.40 -29.06
N ALA A 26 -16.98 16.24 -29.63
CA ALA A 26 -16.32 15.17 -28.91
C ALA A 26 -14.94 15.72 -28.55
N ALA A 27 -14.83 16.31 -27.36
CA ALA A 27 -13.55 16.51 -26.72
C ALA A 27 -12.89 15.14 -26.71
N THR A 28 -11.84 14.98 -27.50
CA THR A 28 -10.99 13.79 -27.47
C THR A 28 -10.31 13.81 -26.11
N ILE A 29 -10.97 13.25 -25.10
CA ILE A 29 -10.33 12.90 -23.84
C ILE A 29 -9.37 11.79 -24.23
N LYS A 30 -8.09 12.16 -24.35
CA LYS A 30 -7.00 11.19 -24.41
C LYS A 30 -7.21 10.27 -23.20
N PRO A 31 -7.41 8.95 -23.38
CA PRO A 31 -7.48 8.05 -22.25
C PRO A 31 -6.21 8.25 -21.44
N SER A 32 -6.34 8.54 -20.15
CA SER A 32 -5.21 8.39 -19.26
C SER A 32 -4.71 6.96 -19.45
N ALA A 33 -3.44 6.78 -19.74
CA ALA A 33 -2.81 5.47 -19.91
C ALA A 33 -2.72 4.70 -18.58
N HIS A 34 -3.33 5.22 -17.52
CA HIS A 34 -3.45 4.56 -16.24
C HIS A 34 -4.81 3.86 -16.21
N GLY A 35 -4.76 2.52 -16.22
CA GLY A 35 -5.91 1.67 -15.89
C GLY A 35 -6.44 1.97 -14.48
N PRO A 36 -7.42 1.19 -13.96
CA PRO A 36 -7.93 1.42 -12.61
C PRO A 36 -6.77 1.54 -11.62
N SER A 37 -6.76 2.63 -10.85
CA SER A 37 -5.69 2.98 -9.91
C SER A 37 -5.38 1.77 -9.01
N PRO A 38 -4.10 1.38 -8.83
CA PRO A 38 -3.70 0.20 -8.05
C PRO A 38 -4.21 0.15 -6.62
N SER A 39 -4.78 1.25 -6.12
CA SER A 39 -5.63 1.32 -4.93
C SER A 39 -6.48 0.04 -4.74
N THR A 40 -7.27 -0.39 -5.73
CA THR A 40 -8.23 -1.48 -5.55
C THR A 40 -7.58 -2.84 -5.23
N ALA A 41 -6.34 -3.09 -5.68
CA ALA A 41 -5.69 -4.39 -5.50
C ALA A 41 -5.22 -4.66 -4.05
N ALA A 42 -4.98 -3.61 -3.26
CA ALA A 42 -4.73 -3.75 -1.83
C ALA A 42 -6.00 -3.68 -0.97
N HIS A 43 -7.10 -3.11 -1.49
CA HIS A 43 -8.39 -3.03 -0.79
C HIS A 43 -9.20 -4.32 -0.87
N THR A 44 -8.98 -5.17 -1.88
CA THR A 44 -9.58 -6.49 -1.87
C THR A 44 -8.72 -7.42 -1.03
N GLU A 45 -9.38 -8.35 -0.35
CA GLU A 45 -8.98 -9.46 0.50
C GLU A 45 -7.89 -10.42 -0.07
N THR A 46 -6.96 -9.90 -0.87
CA THR A 46 -6.05 -10.58 -1.80
C THR A 46 -4.58 -10.35 -1.45
N ALA A 47 -4.27 -9.43 -0.52
CA ALA A 47 -2.91 -9.26 -0.03
C ALA A 47 -2.51 -10.46 0.84
N VAL A 48 -1.56 -11.25 0.37
CA VAL A 48 -1.02 -12.37 1.14
C VAL A 48 0.00 -11.86 2.16
N PRO A 49 0.29 -12.61 3.24
CA PRO A 49 1.43 -12.26 4.09
C PRO A 49 2.72 -12.25 3.27
N MET A 50 3.61 -11.34 3.62
CA MET A 50 4.90 -11.20 2.95
C MET A 50 5.77 -12.44 3.17
N MET A 51 6.57 -12.78 2.16
CA MET A 51 7.64 -13.77 2.29
C MET A 51 8.99 -13.08 2.49
N PHE A 52 9.69 -13.45 3.56
CA PHE A 52 11.07 -13.03 3.83
C PHE A 52 12.00 -14.19 3.52
N THR A 53 13.10 -13.95 2.81
CA THR A 53 14.18 -14.93 2.61
C THR A 53 15.53 -14.33 2.98
N GLY A 54 16.27 -14.96 3.90
CA GLY A 54 17.61 -14.51 4.24
C GLY A 54 18.35 -15.46 5.17
N ALA A 55 19.67 -15.31 5.24
CA ALA A 55 20.51 -16.05 6.17
C ALA A 55 20.34 -15.48 7.59
N LEU A 56 20.16 -16.37 8.57
CA LEU A 56 20.04 -15.95 9.97
C LEU A 56 21.39 -15.68 10.63
N ARG A 57 22.49 -16.16 10.04
CA ARG A 57 23.87 -15.98 10.54
C ARG A 57 24.76 -15.66 9.34
N VAL A 58 25.85 -14.94 9.59
CA VAL A 58 26.86 -14.66 8.55
C VAL A 58 27.38 -15.98 7.98
N GLY A 59 27.25 -16.16 6.66
CA GLY A 59 27.66 -17.37 5.95
C GLY A 59 26.74 -18.58 6.11
N GLY A 60 25.59 -18.45 6.80
CA GLY A 60 24.60 -19.53 6.94
C GLY A 60 23.70 -19.70 5.70
N PRO A 61 22.94 -20.81 5.62
CA PRO A 61 21.95 -20.98 4.56
C PRO A 61 20.80 -19.98 4.69
N ASN A 62 20.18 -19.65 3.57
CA ASN A 62 18.95 -18.84 3.56
C ASN A 62 17.77 -19.66 4.12
N VAL A 63 16.95 -19.01 4.93
CA VAL A 63 15.67 -19.51 5.42
C VAL A 63 14.56 -18.62 4.89
N THR A 64 13.41 -19.20 4.56
CA THR A 64 12.22 -18.47 4.14
C THR A 64 11.15 -18.52 5.22
N TYR A 65 10.63 -17.35 5.58
CA TYR A 65 9.49 -17.19 6.48
C TYR A 65 8.31 -16.56 5.74
N ASN A 66 7.11 -16.90 6.18
CA ASN A 66 5.87 -16.31 5.71
C ASN A 66 5.16 -15.61 6.88
N GLY A 67 4.70 -14.39 6.68
CA GLY A 67 3.98 -13.61 7.69
C GLY A 67 4.08 -12.11 7.49
N THR A 68 3.58 -11.36 8.47
CA THR A 68 3.92 -9.94 8.61
C THR A 68 5.32 -9.81 9.23
N LEU A 69 5.91 -8.60 9.20
CA LEU A 69 7.15 -8.27 9.89
C LEU A 69 7.13 -8.74 11.36
N GLN A 70 6.04 -8.53 12.07
CA GLN A 70 5.86 -8.93 13.46
C GLN A 70 6.07 -10.45 13.64
N SER A 71 5.39 -11.23 12.79
CA SER A 71 5.50 -12.70 12.80
C SER A 71 6.90 -13.17 12.38
N ILE A 72 7.46 -12.56 11.33
CA ILE A 72 8.79 -12.92 10.81
C ILE A 72 9.88 -12.62 11.85
N VAL A 73 9.83 -11.46 12.51
CA VAL A 73 10.76 -11.11 13.60
C VAL A 73 10.66 -12.11 14.76
N LYS A 74 9.44 -12.53 15.13
CA LYS A 74 9.23 -13.57 16.15
C LYS A 74 9.85 -14.90 15.73
N GLN A 75 9.67 -15.32 14.48
CA GLN A 75 10.26 -16.55 13.93
C GLN A 75 11.79 -16.49 13.89
N ILE A 76 12.37 -15.36 13.44
CA ILE A 76 13.82 -15.12 13.43
C ILE A 76 14.38 -15.21 14.85
N ARG A 77 13.80 -14.50 15.82
CA ARG A 77 14.27 -14.49 17.21
C ARG A 77 14.20 -15.86 17.86
N ALA A 78 13.20 -16.68 17.52
CA ALA A 78 13.09 -18.04 18.04
C ALA A 78 14.25 -18.95 17.57
N GLN A 79 14.78 -18.74 16.37
CA GLN A 79 15.89 -19.54 15.81
C GLN A 79 17.27 -18.92 16.00
N ASN A 80 17.34 -17.59 16.01
CA ASN A 80 18.53 -16.82 16.30
C ASN A 80 18.19 -15.62 17.20
N PRO A 81 18.26 -15.79 18.53
CA PRO A 81 18.05 -14.71 19.49
C PRO A 81 19.05 -13.55 19.35
N HIS A 82 20.21 -13.79 18.71
CA HIS A 82 21.26 -12.80 18.47
C HIS A 82 21.28 -12.25 17.04
N TYR A 83 20.17 -12.41 16.28
CA TYR A 83 20.07 -11.81 14.96
C TYR A 83 20.26 -10.28 15.06
N PRO A 84 21.05 -9.64 14.18
CA PRO A 84 21.51 -8.27 14.33
C PRO A 84 20.43 -7.24 13.95
N PHE A 85 19.28 -7.27 14.62
CA PHE A 85 18.33 -6.16 14.58
C PHE A 85 19.03 -4.92 15.15
N ARG A 86 19.25 -3.87 14.35
CA ARG A 86 19.95 -2.68 14.83
C ARG A 86 19.04 -2.00 15.84
N ASN A 87 19.45 -1.99 17.11
CA ASN A 87 18.76 -1.32 18.21
C ASN A 87 17.34 -1.82 18.54
N ARG A 88 17.19 -3.08 19.00
CA ARG A 88 16.19 -3.35 20.07
C ARG A 88 16.37 -4.66 20.82
N THR A 89 16.77 -4.54 22.09
CA THR A 89 16.74 -5.62 23.08
C THR A 89 15.35 -5.80 23.71
N THR A 90 14.42 -4.83 23.67
CA THR A 90 13.18 -4.92 24.47
C THR A 90 12.04 -4.02 23.94
N VAL A 91 11.28 -4.46 22.93
CA VAL A 91 9.84 -4.15 22.83
C VAL A 91 9.18 -5.31 22.08
N PRO A 92 8.26 -6.06 22.70
CA PRO A 92 7.41 -7.00 21.98
C PRO A 92 6.37 -6.22 21.20
N ILE A 93 6.30 -6.40 19.88
CA ILE A 93 5.15 -5.98 19.09
C ILE A 93 4.04 -6.98 19.44
N THR A 94 3.20 -6.65 20.40
CA THR A 94 2.01 -7.46 20.70
C THR A 94 0.90 -7.04 19.75
N SER A 95 0.34 -8.02 19.07
CA SER A 95 -0.81 -7.87 18.16
C SER A 95 -2.14 -7.66 18.87
N ASP A 96 -2.16 -7.41 20.19
CA ASP A 96 -3.39 -7.47 20.97
C ASP A 96 -3.80 -6.10 21.52
N SER A 97 -5.08 -5.81 21.30
CA SER A 97 -5.81 -4.63 21.70
C SER A 97 -5.70 -4.32 23.20
N SER A 98 -5.81 -3.03 23.51
CA SER A 98 -6.13 -2.46 24.83
C SER A 98 -5.07 -2.61 25.92
N THR A 99 -4.15 -1.64 25.97
CA THR A 99 -3.79 -1.00 27.24
C THR A 99 -3.41 0.45 26.97
N LYS A 100 -4.26 1.38 27.40
CA LYS A 100 -3.83 2.75 27.67
C LYS A 100 -2.80 2.68 28.79
N SER A 101 -1.57 3.08 28.53
CA SER A 101 -0.60 3.51 29.54
C SER A 101 0.17 4.63 28.85
N GLY A 102 0.04 5.88 29.28
CA GLY A 102 0.45 6.29 30.61
C GLY A 102 1.86 6.87 30.44
N ASP A 103 1.89 8.18 30.21
CA ASP A 103 3.05 9.04 30.05
C ASP A 103 4.18 8.74 31.05
N THR A 104 5.43 8.68 30.58
CA THR A 104 6.56 9.32 31.26
C THR A 104 7.60 9.72 30.21
N GLY A 105 7.73 11.04 30.02
CA GLY A 105 8.71 11.63 29.12
C GLY A 105 10.16 11.23 29.42
N VAL A 106 10.89 10.99 28.35
CA VAL A 106 12.35 11.18 28.31
C VAL A 106 12.59 12.18 27.19
N GLY A 107 12.91 13.41 27.58
CA GLY A 107 13.21 14.50 26.65
C GLY A 107 14.38 14.12 25.74
N ARG A 108 14.20 14.33 24.44
CA ARG A 108 15.30 14.27 23.49
C ARG A 108 15.57 15.68 22.98
N SER A 109 16.72 16.17 23.40
CA SER A 109 17.33 17.46 23.13
C SER A 109 17.15 17.92 21.68
N ASP A 110 16.47 19.06 21.53
CA ASP A 110 16.57 19.93 20.38
C ASP A 110 17.98 20.51 20.29
N THR A 111 18.83 19.94 19.44
CA THR A 111 19.80 20.67 18.60
C THR A 111 20.60 19.67 17.78
N THR A 112 20.29 19.57 16.49
CA THR A 112 21.21 19.88 15.37
C THR A 112 20.56 19.42 14.07
N GLY A 113 20.25 20.39 13.20
CA GLY A 113 20.10 20.21 11.77
C GLY A 113 19.00 19.26 11.31
N ALA A 114 17.92 19.83 10.77
CA ALA A 114 17.19 19.18 9.70
C ALA A 114 18.17 18.91 8.53
N ILE A 115 18.90 17.80 8.60
CA ILE A 115 19.42 17.16 7.39
C ILE A 115 18.15 16.82 6.64
N ARG A 116 17.89 17.57 5.55
CA ARG A 116 16.91 17.16 4.54
C ARG A 116 17.27 15.72 4.23
N SER A 117 16.46 14.77 4.69
CA SER A 117 16.65 13.37 4.34
C SER A 117 16.65 13.34 2.83
N ASP A 118 17.83 13.14 2.28
CA ASP A 118 18.13 12.85 0.91
C ASP A 118 16.99 12.00 0.39
N LYS A 119 16.17 12.63 -0.45
CA LYS A 119 15.05 12.06 -1.19
C LYS A 119 15.35 10.58 -1.47
N ALA A 120 14.49 9.67 -1.01
CA ALA A 120 14.67 8.23 -1.20
C ALA A 120 15.03 7.96 -2.66
N HIS A 121 16.27 7.53 -2.94
CA HIS A 121 16.80 7.37 -4.30
C HIS A 121 16.01 6.39 -5.19
N ASN A 122 15.00 5.73 -4.62
CA ASN A 122 14.19 4.70 -5.26
C ASN A 122 12.74 5.15 -5.49
N ALA A 123 12.27 6.17 -4.78
CA ALA A 123 10.92 6.71 -4.90
C ALA A 123 10.98 8.03 -5.66
N HIS A 124 10.14 8.18 -6.68
CA HIS A 124 10.04 9.41 -7.45
C HIS A 124 9.07 10.37 -6.76
N ASP A 125 9.47 11.60 -6.38
CA ASP A 125 8.62 12.54 -5.61
C ASP A 125 7.29 12.84 -6.28
N ASN A 126 7.24 12.91 -7.61
CA ASN A 126 5.99 13.14 -8.33
C ASN A 126 5.12 11.87 -8.41
N ASN A 127 5.62 10.73 -7.93
CA ASN A 127 4.94 9.43 -7.89
C ASN A 127 4.49 9.07 -6.47
N VAL A 128 4.38 10.06 -5.59
CA VAL A 128 3.81 9.91 -4.25
C VAL A 128 2.39 10.48 -4.26
N PHE A 129 1.43 9.66 -3.83
CA PHE A 129 0.01 9.96 -3.84
C PHE A 129 -0.56 9.84 -2.43
N CYS A 130 -1.00 10.95 -1.84
CA CYS A 130 -1.53 11.00 -0.49
C CYS A 130 -3.05 10.73 -0.45
N GLY A 131 -3.54 10.20 0.68
CA GLY A 131 -4.96 9.87 0.87
C GLY A 131 -5.40 8.63 0.08
N ILE A 132 -4.46 7.85 -0.43
CA ILE A 132 -4.69 6.57 -1.14
C ILE A 132 -4.05 5.43 -0.34
N GLY A 133 -4.70 4.26 -0.34
CA GLY A 133 -4.20 3.03 0.26
C GLY A 133 -4.94 2.68 1.54
N GLY A 134 -5.34 1.41 1.67
CA GLY A 134 -6.06 0.89 2.84
C GLY A 134 -7.40 1.59 3.14
N ASP A 135 -8.12 1.14 4.16
CA ASP A 135 -9.46 1.63 4.51
C ASP A 135 -9.44 2.97 5.29
N GLY A 136 -8.45 3.81 5.00
CA GLY A 136 -8.26 5.13 5.60
C GLY A 136 -6.87 5.35 6.18
N TRP A 137 -6.80 6.24 7.17
CA TRP A 137 -5.55 6.69 7.78
C TRP A 137 -4.96 5.67 8.75
N ALA A 138 -3.65 5.45 8.62
CA ALA A 138 -2.86 4.64 9.55
C ALA A 138 -2.26 5.49 10.68
N ASP A 139 -2.04 4.87 11.83
CA ASP A 139 -1.25 5.41 12.93
C ASP A 139 0.22 5.56 12.51
N LYS A 140 0.75 6.77 12.57
CA LYS A 140 2.11 7.08 12.12
C LYS A 140 3.17 6.38 12.95
N ASP A 141 2.97 6.21 14.25
CA ASP A 141 3.97 5.60 15.14
C ASP A 141 4.12 4.10 14.84
N ALA A 142 3.01 3.40 14.56
CA ALA A 142 3.01 2.02 14.08
C ALA A 142 3.74 1.87 12.72
N ILE A 143 3.57 2.82 11.81
CA ILE A 143 4.26 2.84 10.51
C ILE A 143 5.76 3.12 10.67
N MET A 144 6.15 4.05 11.55
CA MET A 144 7.56 4.33 11.87
C MET A 144 8.25 3.12 12.51
N GLU A 145 7.52 2.32 13.29
CA GLU A 145 8.02 1.05 13.79
C GLU A 145 8.26 0.05 12.64
N ALA A 146 7.34 -0.06 11.68
CA ALA A 146 7.54 -0.90 10.50
C ALA A 146 8.78 -0.50 9.68
N ILE A 147 9.05 0.80 9.49
CA ILE A 147 10.27 1.31 8.85
C ILE A 147 11.52 0.79 9.57
N THR A 148 11.52 0.85 10.90
CA THR A 148 12.65 0.41 11.72
C THR A 148 12.94 -1.07 11.49
N TYR A 149 11.90 -1.92 11.53
CA TYR A 149 12.07 -3.36 11.28
C TYR A 149 12.53 -3.68 9.85
N LEU A 150 11.99 -2.97 8.84
CA LEU A 150 12.44 -3.16 7.45
C LEU A 150 13.93 -2.85 7.28
N ARG A 151 14.43 -1.77 7.89
CA ARG A 151 15.85 -1.38 7.83
C ARG A 151 16.79 -2.38 8.49
N ASP A 152 16.29 -3.14 9.46
CA ASP A 152 17.06 -4.11 10.22
C ASP A 152 17.11 -5.50 9.58
N LEU A 153 16.17 -5.81 8.69
CA LEU A 153 16.16 -7.08 7.98
C LEU A 153 17.25 -7.09 6.90
N THR A 154 18.21 -8.00 7.04
CA THR A 154 19.30 -8.18 6.05
C THR A 154 18.92 -9.08 4.88
N GLY A 155 17.74 -9.71 4.95
CA GLY A 155 17.21 -10.56 3.89
C GLY A 155 16.33 -9.81 2.91
N ALA A 156 15.71 -10.56 2.02
CA ALA A 156 14.89 -10.04 0.96
C ALA A 156 13.40 -10.33 1.15
N CYS A 157 12.59 -9.36 0.72
CA CYS A 157 11.15 -9.40 0.66
C CYS A 157 10.76 -9.87 -0.75
N TYR A 158 9.98 -10.94 -0.81
CA TYR A 158 9.60 -11.62 -2.05
C TYR A 158 8.12 -11.39 -2.39
N ALA A 159 7.84 -11.21 -3.67
CA ALA A 159 6.49 -11.20 -4.24
C ALA A 159 6.43 -12.08 -5.48
N PHE A 160 5.27 -12.72 -5.66
CA PHE A 160 4.95 -13.47 -6.87
C PHE A 160 4.78 -12.51 -8.07
N PRO A 161 4.80 -13.04 -9.31
CA PRO A 161 4.52 -12.25 -10.50
C PRO A 161 3.21 -11.44 -10.40
N GLY A 162 3.25 -10.19 -10.83
CA GLY A 162 2.09 -9.31 -10.97
C GLY A 162 1.37 -9.46 -12.32
N PRO A 163 0.58 -8.44 -12.73
CA PRO A 163 0.46 -7.12 -12.09
C PRO A 163 -0.31 -7.15 -10.77
N GLY A 164 -0.03 -6.22 -9.85
CA GLY A 164 -0.79 -6.01 -8.62
C GLY A 164 -0.66 -7.11 -7.57
N PHE A 165 0.37 -7.96 -7.62
CA PHE A 165 0.55 -8.95 -6.56
C PHE A 165 1.11 -8.25 -5.32
N CYS A 166 0.29 -8.14 -4.27
CA CYS A 166 0.64 -7.41 -3.06
C CYS A 166 0.97 -8.34 -1.89
N GLY A 167 2.12 -8.10 -1.26
CA GLY A 167 2.48 -8.67 0.03
C GLY A 167 2.18 -7.68 1.16
N ARG A 168 1.41 -8.13 2.17
CA ARG A 168 1.22 -7.38 3.42
C ARG A 168 2.50 -7.46 4.25
N ILE A 169 3.24 -6.36 4.27
CA ILE A 169 4.52 -6.23 4.96
C ILE A 169 4.30 -6.19 6.46
N SER A 170 3.48 -5.25 6.92
CA SER A 170 3.25 -4.99 8.34
C SER A 170 1.75 -4.81 8.55
N CYS A 171 1.27 -5.20 9.73
CA CYS A 171 -0.03 -4.81 10.21
C CYS A 171 -0.01 -4.78 11.74
N SER A 172 -0.21 -3.60 12.32
CA SER A 172 -0.29 -3.40 13.77
C SER A 172 -1.10 -2.14 14.06
N TYR A 173 -1.91 -2.13 15.13
CA TYR A 173 -2.77 -0.99 15.48
C TYR A 173 -3.64 -0.52 14.32
N ASN A 174 -4.26 -1.45 13.60
CA ASN A 174 -4.98 -1.23 12.35
C ASN A 174 -4.21 -0.45 11.27
N SER A 175 -2.88 -0.52 11.28
CA SER A 175 -1.98 0.27 10.43
C SER A 175 -1.09 -0.67 9.64
N ALA A 176 -1.22 -0.62 8.31
CA ALA A 176 -0.60 -1.57 7.43
C ALA A 176 0.34 -0.93 6.43
N VAL A 177 1.33 -1.74 6.05
CA VAL A 177 2.24 -1.49 4.94
C VAL A 177 2.07 -2.63 3.96
N TRP A 178 1.91 -2.30 2.68
CA TRP A 178 1.93 -3.26 1.59
C TRP A 178 2.97 -2.88 0.57
N TRP A 179 3.49 -3.87 -0.14
CA TRP A 179 4.20 -3.64 -1.39
C TRP A 179 3.62 -4.51 -2.47
N CYS A 180 3.51 -3.98 -3.67
CA CYS A 180 2.92 -4.65 -4.82
C CYS A 180 3.95 -4.76 -5.93
N ASN A 181 4.09 -5.97 -6.46
CA ASN A 181 4.90 -6.25 -7.63
C ASN A 181 4.03 -6.15 -8.88
N ASP A 182 4.41 -5.25 -9.79
CA ASP A 182 3.71 -5.06 -11.06
C ASP A 182 4.45 -5.73 -12.24
N LYS A 183 5.61 -6.35 -12.00
CA LYS A 183 6.35 -7.10 -13.03
C LYS A 183 5.73 -8.48 -13.27
N PRO A 184 5.77 -9.02 -14.51
CA PRO A 184 5.28 -10.37 -14.84
C PRO A 184 6.23 -11.49 -14.38
N LYS A 185 7.11 -11.20 -13.41
CA LYS A 185 8.10 -12.12 -12.87
C LYS A 185 8.18 -11.94 -11.36
N ILE A 186 8.71 -12.96 -10.71
CA ILE A 186 9.07 -12.92 -9.30
C ILE A 186 9.93 -11.69 -9.02
N ALA A 187 9.58 -10.97 -7.95
CA ALA A 187 10.37 -9.87 -7.43
C ALA A 187 10.99 -10.27 -6.10
N ASN A 188 12.26 -9.92 -5.93
CA ASN A 188 13.05 -10.20 -4.75
C ASN A 188 13.97 -9.00 -4.53
N TYR A 189 13.68 -8.21 -3.51
CA TYR A 189 14.43 -7.01 -3.14
C TYR A 189 14.80 -7.05 -1.66
N PRO A 190 15.95 -6.49 -1.25
CA PRO A 190 16.26 -6.32 0.17
C PRO A 190 15.07 -5.68 0.89
N CYS A 191 14.63 -6.22 2.03
CA CYS A 191 13.46 -5.67 2.72
C CYS A 191 13.66 -4.20 3.11
N SER A 192 14.89 -3.82 3.43
CA SER A 192 15.29 -2.44 3.73
C SER A 192 14.96 -1.47 2.59
N PHE A 193 14.90 -1.94 1.34
CA PHE A 193 14.55 -1.14 0.18
C PHE A 193 13.16 -0.52 0.28
N PHE A 194 12.19 -1.25 0.83
CA PHE A 194 10.82 -0.76 1.00
C PHE A 194 10.69 0.25 2.15
N ALA A 195 11.65 0.26 3.10
CA ALA A 195 11.64 1.22 4.20
C ALA A 195 11.69 2.67 3.71
N ASP A 196 12.41 2.91 2.61
CA ASP A 196 12.57 4.26 2.06
C ASP A 196 11.29 4.77 1.41
N PHE A 197 10.52 3.91 0.73
CA PHE A 197 9.19 4.25 0.22
C PHE A 197 8.22 4.60 1.35
N VAL A 198 8.19 3.77 2.40
CA VAL A 198 7.33 4.01 3.57
C VAL A 198 7.73 5.31 4.27
N GLN A 199 9.03 5.60 4.37
CA GLN A 199 9.55 6.85 4.91
C GLN A 199 9.11 8.06 4.06
N THR A 200 9.20 7.99 2.74
CA THR A 200 8.73 9.05 1.83
C THR A 200 7.25 9.30 2.01
N ILE A 201 6.41 8.26 1.99
CA ILE A 201 4.97 8.39 2.24
C ILE A 201 4.71 9.02 3.61
N THR A 202 5.45 8.62 4.64
CA THR A 202 5.30 9.17 5.99
C THR A 202 5.75 10.64 6.07
N ASN A 203 6.73 11.05 5.27
CA ASN A 203 7.20 12.43 5.26
C ASN A 203 6.23 13.36 4.51
N GLU A 204 5.68 12.89 3.40
CA GLU A 204 4.88 13.70 2.47
C GLU A 204 3.38 13.60 2.72
N CYS A 205 2.89 12.45 3.17
CA CYS A 205 1.47 12.14 3.31
C CYS A 205 1.02 11.99 4.77
N SER A 206 1.69 12.66 5.70
CA SER A 206 1.25 12.75 7.10
C SER A 206 0.42 13.99 7.37
N ASP A 207 -0.64 13.83 8.15
CA ASP A 207 -1.23 14.93 8.90
C ASP A 207 -0.37 15.19 10.14
N GLN A 208 0.24 16.39 10.21
CA GLN A 208 1.11 16.78 11.33
C GLN A 208 0.36 16.88 12.67
N TRP A 209 -0.96 17.07 12.63
CA TRP A 209 -1.79 17.25 13.83
C TRP A 209 -2.35 15.93 14.36
N GLN A 210 -2.77 15.03 13.46
CA GLN A 210 -3.42 13.78 13.83
C GLN A 210 -2.45 12.60 14.02
N LYS A 211 -1.14 12.79 13.78
CA LYS A 211 -0.15 11.70 13.75
C LYS A 211 -0.62 10.53 12.89
N GLN A 212 -1.22 10.85 11.77
CA GLN A 212 -1.81 9.90 10.84
C GLN A 212 -1.12 10.01 9.49
N THR A 213 -1.02 8.89 8.78
CA THR A 213 -0.41 8.84 7.45
C THR A 213 -1.22 7.94 6.53
N GLN A 214 -1.35 8.34 5.26
CA GLN A 214 -1.99 7.52 4.24
C GLN A 214 -1.44 7.89 2.87
N GLY A 215 -0.89 6.94 2.14
CA GLY A 215 -0.42 7.20 0.80
C GLY A 215 0.16 5.99 0.08
N GLN A 216 0.51 6.24 -1.16
CA GLN A 216 1.10 5.28 -2.08
C GLN A 216 2.30 5.92 -2.77
N ALA A 217 3.39 5.17 -2.95
CA ALA A 217 4.56 5.61 -3.69
C ALA A 217 4.96 4.55 -4.72
N PHE A 218 5.14 4.96 -5.97
CA PHE A 218 5.64 4.09 -7.04
C PHE A 218 7.15 4.23 -7.20
N SER A 219 7.76 3.15 -7.69
CA SER A 219 9.13 3.22 -8.20
C SER A 219 9.25 4.19 -9.38
N GLU A 220 10.47 4.60 -9.69
CA GLU A 220 10.74 5.47 -10.85
C GLU A 220 10.24 4.87 -12.18
N ASP A 221 10.33 3.55 -12.33
CA ASP A 221 9.88 2.81 -13.52
C ASP A 221 8.45 2.26 -13.39
N GLU A 222 7.71 2.65 -12.35
CA GLU A 222 6.33 2.23 -12.03
C GLU A 222 6.13 0.70 -11.97
N SER A 223 7.21 -0.05 -11.77
CA SER A 223 7.21 -1.51 -11.83
C SER A 223 6.90 -2.20 -10.50
N TYR A 224 6.81 -1.42 -9.43
CA TYR A 224 6.31 -1.81 -8.12
C TYR A 224 5.88 -0.56 -7.36
N ASN A 225 5.08 -0.76 -6.32
CA ASN A 225 4.63 0.33 -5.48
C ASN A 225 4.48 -0.11 -4.02
N VAL A 226 4.49 0.86 -3.12
CA VAL A 226 4.28 0.66 -1.67
C VAL A 226 3.09 1.49 -1.25
N MET A 227 2.25 0.93 -0.40
CA MET A 227 1.09 1.59 0.19
C MET A 227 1.17 1.58 1.71
N VAL A 228 0.66 2.66 2.31
CA VAL A 228 0.49 2.84 3.74
C VAL A 228 -0.93 3.30 3.99
N GLY A 229 -1.63 2.65 4.91
CA GLY A 229 -3.02 2.97 5.21
C GLY A 229 -3.60 2.03 6.25
N ARG A 230 -4.86 2.28 6.58
CA ARG A 230 -5.60 1.48 7.56
C ARG A 230 -5.91 0.10 7.02
N ASP A 231 -5.83 -0.90 7.88
CA ASP A 231 -6.29 -2.26 7.60
C ASP A 231 -6.69 -2.91 8.92
N TRP A 232 -7.57 -3.91 8.90
CA TRP A 232 -8.01 -4.54 10.13
C TRP A 232 -6.97 -5.53 10.65
N CYS A 233 -6.33 -5.13 11.76
CA CYS A 233 -5.40 -5.88 12.61
C CYS A 233 -5.17 -5.11 13.93
#